data_AF-A0A1F7LKT1-F1
#
_entry.id   AF-A0A1F7LKT1-F1
#
_cell.length_a   1.000
_cell.length_b   1.000
_cell.length_c   1.000
_cell.angle_alpha   90.00
_cell.angle_beta   90.00
_cell.angle_gamma   90.00
#
_symmetry.space_group_name_H-M   'P 1'
#
loop_
_entity.id
_entity.type
_entity.pdbx_description
1 polymer ?
#
loop_
_entity_poly.entity_id
_entity_poly.type
_entity_poly.pdbx_seq_one_letter_code
_entity_poly.pdbx_strand_id
1 'polypeptide(L)' 'MESTVWVNEAHPAYRRAAASRSEGYHLALASALALAPLAVEPSKEHAFVTAFLTSWGAAIDRRKPGAGRSRRR' A
#
# COMPACT_ATOMS: atom_id res chain seq x y z
N MET A 1 21.67 1.06 13.23
CA MET A 1 20.33 0.60 12.79
C MET A 1 20.55 -0.24 11.56
N GLU A 2 20.20 -1.53 11.59
CA GLU A 2 20.12 -2.31 10.36
C GLU A 2 18.73 -2.09 9.74
N SER A 3 18.71 -1.60 8.50
CA SER A 3 17.48 -1.23 7.78
C SER A 3 17.06 -2.29 6.76
N THR A 4 17.57 -3.52 6.89
CA THR A 4 17.30 -4.62 5.97
C THR A 4 16.13 -5.45 6.49
N VAL A 5 14.99 -5.38 5.79
CA VAL A 5 13.83 -6.23 6.07
C VAL A 5 13.89 -7.46 5.17
N TRP A 6 13.97 -8.65 5.77
CA TRP A 6 13.94 -9.91 5.04
C TRP A 6 12.50 -10.37 4.82
N VAL A 7 12.14 -10.65 3.57
CA VAL A 7 10.82 -11.19 3.21
C VAL A 7 10.98 -12.67 2.86
N ASN A 8 10.13 -13.52 3.44
CA ASN A 8 10.09 -14.93 3.08
C ASN A 8 9.35 -15.13 1.75
N GLU A 9 10.11 -15.10 0.65
CA GLU A 9 9.55 -15.25 -0.70
C GLU A 9 8.99 -16.65 -0.98
N ALA A 10 9.42 -17.67 -0.23
CA ALA A 10 8.91 -19.03 -0.36
C ALA A 10 7.52 -19.20 0.27
N HIS A 11 7.07 -18.25 1.11
CA HIS A 11 5.80 -18.35 1.80
C HIS A 11 4.61 -18.34 0.82
N PRO A 12 3.62 -19.26 0.95
CA PRO A 12 2.49 -19.34 0.01
C PRO A 12 1.71 -18.03 -0.16
N ALA A 13 1.54 -17.27 0.94
CA ALA A 13 0.86 -15.97 0.87
C ALA A 13 1.64 -14.94 0.03
N TYR A 14 2.97 -14.91 0.14
CA TYR A 14 3.81 -14.02 -0.67
C TYR A 14 3.73 -14.42 -2.14
N ARG A 15 3.89 -15.71 -2.44
CA ARG A 15 3.77 -16.22 -3.82
C ARG A 15 2.43 -15.88 -4.46
N ARG A 16 1.33 -15.96 -3.71
CA ARG A 16 0.00 -15.55 -4.19
C ARG A 16 -0.06 -14.05 -4.49
N ALA A 17 0.40 -13.21 -3.58
CA ALA A 17 0.45 -11.76 -3.76
C ALA A 17 1.30 -11.36 -4.97
N ALA A 18 2.44 -12.02 -5.16
CA ALA A 18 3.33 -11.81 -6.30
C ALA A 18 2.70 -12.24 -7.61
N ALA A 19 2.07 -13.42 -7.65
CA ALA A 19 1.35 -13.90 -8.82
C ALA A 19 0.22 -12.94 -9.24
N SER A 20 -0.44 -12.26 -8.30
CA SER A 20 -1.47 -11.26 -8.58
C SER A 20 -0.95 -9.84 -8.78
N ARG A 21 0.38 -9.60 -8.70
CA ARG A 21 0.98 -8.25 -8.71
C ARG A 21 0.36 -7.31 -7.68
N SER A 22 0.02 -7.86 -6.51
CA SER A 22 -0.65 -7.14 -5.43
C SER A 22 0.22 -7.02 -4.19
N GLU A 23 1.55 -7.24 -4.28
CA GLU A 23 2.44 -7.16 -3.11
C GLU A 23 2.33 -5.78 -2.44
N GLY A 24 2.40 -4.72 -3.25
CA GLY A 24 2.27 -3.34 -2.78
C GLY A 24 0.94 -3.09 -2.05
N TYR A 25 -0.16 -3.65 -2.55
CA TYR A 25 -1.47 -3.52 -1.90
C TYR A 25 -1.50 -4.23 -0.54
N HIS A 26 -0.99 -5.47 -0.47
CA HIS A 26 -0.97 -6.22 0.79
C HIS A 26 -0.05 -5.57 1.83
N LEU A 27 1.09 -5.01 1.42
CA LEU A 27 1.97 -4.26 2.31
C LEU A 27 1.29 -2.99 2.84
N ALA A 28 0.63 -2.23 1.96
CA ALA A 28 -0.09 -1.02 2.36
C ALA A 28 -1.26 -1.34 3.31
N LEU A 29 -2.04 -2.38 3.00
CA LEU A 29 -3.15 -2.82 3.85
C LEU A 29 -2.66 -3.31 5.21
N ALA A 30 -1.63 -4.16 5.26
CA ALA A 30 -1.06 -4.64 6.52
C ALA A 30 -0.52 -3.48 7.36
N SER A 31 0.14 -2.50 6.73
CA SER A 31 0.63 -1.29 7.40
C SER A 31 -0.53 -0.45 7.95
N ALA A 32 -1.60 -0.25 7.17
CA ALA A 32 -2.78 0.49 7.61
C ALA A 32 -3.45 -0.18 8.82
N LEU A 33 -3.61 -1.51 8.79
CA LEU A 33 -4.18 -2.29 9.88
C LEU A 33 -3.30 -2.27 11.14
N ALA A 34 -1.98 -2.31 10.99
CA ALA A 34 -1.05 -2.22 12.12
C ALA A 34 -1.05 -0.82 12.77
N LEU A 35 -1.25 0.23 11.98
CA LEU A 35 -1.24 1.61 12.45
C LEU A 35 -2.59 2.07 13.02
N ALA A 36 -3.72 1.54 12.53
CA ALA A 36 -5.05 2.04 12.90
C ALA A 36 -5.28 2.10 14.43
N PRO A 37 -4.94 1.06 15.23
CA PRO A 37 -5.15 1.09 16.68
C PRO A 37 -4.27 2.08 17.43
N LEU A 38 -3.19 2.57 16.79
CA LEU A 38 -2.25 3.54 17.36
C LEU A 38 -2.52 4.97 16.88
N ALA A 39 -3.22 5.13 15.75
CA ALA A 39 -3.38 6.41 15.07
C ALA A 39 -4.74 7.08 15.34
N VAL A 40 -5.78 6.30 15.66
CA VAL A 40 -7.15 6.79 15.83
C VAL A 40 -7.92 6.01 16.91
N GLU A 41 -9.03 6.58 17.38
CA GLU A 41 -9.99 5.88 18.23
C GLU A 41 -10.55 4.62 17.54
N PRO A 42 -10.91 3.55 18.29
CA PRO A 42 -11.40 2.29 17.72
C PRO A 42 -12.59 2.45 16.75
N SER A 43 -13.49 3.40 17.03
CA SER A 43 -14.66 3.68 16.18
C SER A 43 -14.30 4.30 14.81
N LYS A 44 -13.05 4.74 14.64
CA LYS A 44 -12.54 5.40 13.43
C LYS A 44 -11.54 4.55 12.65
N GLU A 45 -11.15 3.37 13.13
CA GLU A 45 -10.14 2.52 12.48
C GLU A 45 -10.50 2.19 11.02
N HIS A 46 -11.75 1.82 10.75
CA HIS A 46 -12.20 1.53 9.38
C HIS A 46 -12.10 2.76 8.45
N ALA A 47 -12.46 3.94 8.96
CA ALA A 47 -12.34 5.19 8.22
C ALA A 47 -10.86 5.54 7.96
N PHE A 48 -9.99 5.30 8.94
CA PHE A 48 -8.55 5.47 8.79
C PHE A 48 -7.96 4.56 7.71
N VAL A 49 -8.27 3.26 7.73
CA VAL A 49 -7.79 2.30 6.71
C VAL A 49 -8.24 2.73 5.31
N THR A 50 -9.49 3.15 5.16
CA THR A 50 -10.04 3.63 3.88
C THR A 50 -9.31 4.87 3.39
N ALA A 51 -9.11 5.87 4.25
CA ALA A 51 -8.40 7.10 3.92
C ALA A 51 -6.93 6.84 3.58
N PHE A 52 -6.27 5.96 4.33
CA PHE A 52 -4.88 5.57 4.10
C PHE A 52 -4.71 4.94 2.71
N LEU A 53 -5.51 3.93 2.37
CA LEU A 53 -5.43 3.24 1.08
C LEU A 53 -5.77 4.16 -0.10
N THR A 54 -6.73 5.06 0.09
CA THR A 54 -7.09 6.08 -0.91
C THR A 54 -5.90 7.00 -1.19
N SER A 55 -5.26 7.51 -0.14
CA SER A 55 -4.09 8.39 -0.26
C SER A 55 -2.89 7.67 -0.89
N TRP A 56 -2.64 6.42 -0.47
CA TRP A 56 -1.58 5.58 -1.02
C TRP A 56 -1.77 5.33 -2.52
N GLY A 57 -2.97 4.94 -2.95
CA GLY A 57 -3.28 4.73 -4.37
C GLY A 57 -3.05 6.01 -5.20
N ALA A 58 -3.52 7.15 -4.71
CA ALA A 58 -3.30 8.44 -5.36
C ALA A 58 -1.81 8.81 -5.46
N ALA A 59 -1.01 8.50 -4.43
CA ALA A 59 0.43 8.75 -4.44
C ALA A 59 1.17 7.89 -5.47
N ILE A 60 0.74 6.64 -5.68
CA ILE A 60 1.30 5.77 -6.72
C ILE A 60 0.98 6.31 -8.11
N ASP A 61 -0.26 6.73 -8.35
CA ASP A 61 -0.64 7.25 -9.66
C ASP A 61 0.11 8.53 -10.03
N ARG A 62 0.39 9.41 -9.05
CA ARG A 62 1.25 10.60 -9.26
C ARG A 62 2.69 10.25 -9.62
N ARG A 63 3.20 9.09 -9.18
CA ARG A 63 4.58 8.66 -9.44
C ARG A 63 4.78 8.03 -10.82
N LYS A 64 3.71 7.67 -11.56
CA LYS A 64 3.84 7.12 -12.92
C LYS A 64 4.31 8.22 -13.89
N PRO A 65 5.53 8.12 -14.46
CA PRO A 65 6.03 9.11 -15.40
C PRO A 65 5.32 8.91 -16.75
N GLY A 66 4.35 9.77 -17.08
CA GLY A 66 3.71 9.76 -18.41
C GLY A 66 2.30 10.32 -18.52
N ALA A 67 1.55 10.49 -17.43
CA ALA A 67 0.14 10.90 -17.52
C ALA A 67 -0.10 12.39 -17.88
N GLY A 68 0.96 13.20 -18.01
CA GLY A 68 0.86 14.66 -18.14
C GLY A 68 1.08 15.27 -19.53
N ARG A 69 1.31 14.49 -20.60
CA ARG A 69 1.66 15.08 -21.91
C ARG A 69 1.01 14.38 -23.10
N SER A 70 -0.32 14.36 -23.14
CA SER A 70 -1.06 14.17 -24.39
C SER A 70 -2.24 15.14 -24.43
N ARG A 71 -1.94 16.41 -24.70
CA ARG A 71 -2.91 17.41 -25.18
C ARG A 71 -2.16 18.59 -25.78
N ARG A 72 -1.74 18.42 -27.04
CA ARG A 72 -1.59 19.46 -28.08
C ARG A 72 -0.84 18.87 -29.27
N ARG A 73 -1.60 18.48 -30.29
CA ARG A 73 -1.30 18.76 -31.70
C ARG A 73 -2.60 18.68 -32.48
#